data_AF-A0A821MT46-F1
#
_entry.id   AF-A0A821MT46-F1
#
_cell.length_a   1.000
_cell.length_b   1.000
_cell.length_c   1.000
_cell.angle_alpha   90.00
_cell.angle_beta   90.00
_cell.angle_gamma   90.00
#
_symmetry.space_group_name_H-M   'P 1'
#
loop_
_entity.id
_entity.type
_entity.pdbx_description
1 polymer ?
#
loop_
_entity_poly.entity_id
_entity_poly.type
_entity_poly.pdbx_seq_one_letter_code
_entity_poly.pdbx_strand_id
1 'polypeptide(L)'
;KSPSYHLDDIRLLKLTSYQQLEHLYDVIVFPTKGQRPHPNKIAGSDLYGNKYLICWDNDLIPKQTNKPMNYNSTAKVEESEFITRKEMISYFANA
;
A
#
# COMPACT_ATOMS: atom_id res chain seq x y z
N LYS A 1 2.41 6.24 -1.25
CA LYS A 1 1.57 6.56 -0.07
C LYS A 1 2.48 7.20 0.96
N SER A 2 2.05 8.25 1.67
CA SER A 2 2.88 8.84 2.74
C SER A 2 2.40 8.35 4.12
N PRO A 3 3.31 8.04 5.07
CA PRO A 3 4.77 7.92 4.87
C PRO A 3 5.14 6.71 3.97
N SER A 4 6.28 6.80 3.29
CA SER A 4 6.94 5.69 2.59
C SER A 4 8.21 5.36 3.36
N TYR A 5 8.40 4.11 3.75
CA TYR A 5 9.53 3.68 4.58
C TYR A 5 10.59 2.94 3.77
N HIS A 6 10.19 2.36 2.64
CA HIS A 6 11.08 1.62 1.76
C HIS A 6 11.04 2.17 0.33
N LEU A 7 12.16 2.03 -0.40
CA LEU A 7 12.28 2.53 -1.77
C LEU A 7 11.25 1.89 -2.73
N ASP A 8 10.85 0.66 -2.44
CA ASP A 8 9.87 -0.11 -3.20
C ASP A 8 8.40 0.22 -2.87
N ASP A 9 8.15 1.12 -1.92
CA ASP A 9 6.83 1.72 -1.69
C ASP A 9 6.44 2.67 -2.82
N ILE A 10 7.43 3.19 -3.56
CA ILE A 10 7.22 4.01 -4.75
C ILE A 10 7.12 3.08 -5.96
N ARG A 11 6.02 3.22 -6.71
CA ARG A 11 5.71 2.35 -7.84
C ARG A 11 5.67 3.14 -9.14
N LEU A 12 6.58 2.82 -10.05
CA LEU A 12 6.45 3.21 -11.44
C LEU A 12 5.38 2.34 -12.11
N LEU A 13 4.33 2.98 -12.62
CA LEU A 13 3.20 2.34 -13.28
C LEU A 13 2.95 3.01 -14.64
N LYS A 14 2.39 2.25 -15.57
CA LYS A 14 1.95 2.78 -16.86
C LYS A 14 0.54 3.35 -16.72
N LEU A 15 0.40 4.65 -16.92
CA LEU A 15 -0.90 5.30 -17.02
C LEU A 15 -1.56 4.89 -18.36
N THR A 16 -2.80 4.43 -18.30
CA THR A 16 -3.60 4.08 -19.48
C THR A 16 -4.98 4.71 -19.33
N SER A 17 -5.52 5.27 -20.42
CA SER A 17 -6.88 5.80 -20.46
C SER A 17 -7.84 4.82 -21.12
N TYR A 18 -9.07 4.75 -20.61
CA TYR A 18 -10.15 3.93 -21.14
C TYR A 18 -11.42 4.77 -21.18
N GLN A 19 -12.05 4.87 -22.35
CA GLN A 19 -13.25 5.69 -22.56
C GLN A 19 -14.39 5.33 -21.59
N GLN A 20 -14.51 4.05 -21.23
CA GLN A 20 -15.52 3.55 -20.31
C GLN A 20 -15.36 4.10 -18.89
N LEU A 21 -14.19 4.63 -18.53
CA LEU A 21 -13.87 5.13 -17.20
C LEU A 21 -13.81 6.66 -17.14
N GLU A 22 -14.07 7.37 -18.24
CA GLU A 22 -13.99 8.85 -18.31
C GLU A 22 -14.98 9.57 -17.39
N HIS A 23 -16.02 8.88 -16.94
CA HIS A 23 -17.00 9.39 -15.96
C HIS A 23 -16.45 9.42 -14.52
N LEU A 24 -15.26 8.87 -14.27
CA LEU A 24 -14.62 8.88 -12.96
C LEU A 24 -13.63 10.05 -12.87
N TYR A 25 -13.90 10.97 -11.94
CA TYR A 25 -13.12 12.19 -11.72
C TYR A 25 -12.46 12.16 -10.35
N ASP A 26 -11.32 12.86 -10.21
CA ASP A 26 -10.55 13.02 -8.97
C ASP A 26 -10.18 11.72 -8.25
N VAL A 27 -10.09 10.62 -9.01
CA VAL A 27 -9.72 9.29 -8.52
C VAL A 27 -8.66 8.65 -9.41
N ILE A 28 -7.91 7.71 -8.82
CA ILE A 28 -7.07 6.79 -9.57
C ILE A 28 -7.74 5.41 -9.59
N VAL A 29 -7.82 4.81 -10.78
CA VAL A 29 -8.37 3.46 -10.96
C VAL A 29 -7.22 2.47 -11.09
N PHE A 30 -7.17 1.49 -10.19
CA PHE A 30 -6.23 0.38 -10.28
C PHE A 30 -6.90 -0.83 -10.93
N PRO A 31 -6.16 -1.64 -11.72
CA PRO A 31 -6.69 -2.88 -12.26
C PRO A 31 -6.99 -3.88 -11.14
N THR A 32 -8.08 -4.63 -11.31
CA THR A 32 -8.50 -5.70 -10.38
C THR A 32 -7.85 -7.05 -10.70
N LYS A 33 -7.19 -7.17 -11.86
CA LYS A 33 -6.51 -8.39 -12.31
C LYS A 33 -4.99 -8.29 -12.09
N GLY A 34 -4.37 -9.44 -11.82
CA GLY A 34 -2.92 -9.58 -11.64
C GLY A 34 -2.57 -10.40 -10.40
N GLN A 35 -1.29 -10.70 -10.21
CA GLN A 35 -0.82 -11.55 -9.11
C GLN A 35 -1.03 -10.93 -7.71
N ARG A 36 -0.96 -9.60 -7.61
CA ARG A 36 -1.08 -8.86 -6.34
C ARG A 36 -1.53 -7.43 -6.60
N PRO A 37 -2.51 -6.89 -5.84
CA PRO A 37 -3.04 -5.54 -6.03
C PRO A 37 -1.95 -4.45 -5.97
N HIS A 38 -2.09 -3.40 -6.79
CA HIS A 38 -1.18 -2.25 -6.75
C HIS A 38 -1.18 -1.49 -5.42
N PRO A 39 -2.34 -1.18 -4.81
CA PRO A 39 -2.41 -0.59 -3.46
C PRO A 39 -1.52 -1.32 -2.45
N ASN A 40 -1.63 -2.65 -2.39
CA ASN A 40 -0.91 -3.45 -1.41
C ASN A 40 0.61 -3.48 -1.67
N LYS A 41 1.04 -3.22 -2.91
CA LYS A 41 2.46 -3.07 -3.28
C LYS A 41 3.01 -1.67 -2.96
N ILE A 42 2.18 -0.73 -2.52
CA ILE A 42 2.52 0.64 -2.17
C ILE A 42 2.36 0.78 -0.66
N ALA A 43 3.42 0.54 0.12
CA ALA A 43 3.40 0.63 1.59
C ALA A 43 2.28 -0.19 2.27
N GLY A 44 1.93 -1.36 1.71
CA GLY A 44 0.88 -2.23 2.25
C GLY A 44 -0.54 -1.65 2.18
N SER A 45 -0.75 -0.58 1.40
CA SER A 45 -2.00 0.18 1.37
C SER A 45 -3.20 -0.62 0.83
N ASP A 46 -4.40 -0.16 1.16
CA ASP A 46 -5.67 -0.64 0.63
C ASP A 46 -6.42 0.46 -0.16
N LEU A 47 -7.69 0.23 -0.48
CA LEU A 47 -8.57 1.18 -1.16
C LEU A 47 -9.60 1.85 -0.21
N TYR A 48 -9.48 1.67 1.10
CA TYR A 48 -10.41 2.19 2.11
C TYR A 48 -10.07 3.64 2.51
N GLY A 49 -10.02 4.54 1.52
CA GLY A 49 -9.82 5.98 1.74
C GLY A 49 -8.35 6.44 1.72
N ASN A 50 -7.42 5.52 1.43
CA ASN A 50 -6.02 5.87 1.24
C ASN A 50 -5.81 6.79 0.03
N LYS A 51 -5.02 7.85 0.23
CA LYS A 51 -4.60 8.79 -0.84
C LYS A 51 -3.19 8.47 -1.33
N TYR A 52 -2.97 8.69 -2.62
CA TYR A 52 -1.71 8.42 -3.30
C TYR A 52 -1.12 9.73 -3.84
N LEU A 53 0.19 9.90 -3.66
CA LEU A 53 0.94 10.89 -4.44
C LEU A 53 1.14 10.29 -5.84
N ILE A 54 0.67 10.99 -6.85
CA ILE A 54 0.85 10.63 -8.26
C ILE A 54 1.72 11.69 -8.91
N CYS A 55 2.76 11.25 -9.62
CA CYS A 55 3.70 12.13 -10.30
C CYS A 55 3.99 11.58 -11.70
N TRP A 56 3.89 12.45 -12.70
CA TRP A 56 4.24 12.17 -14.09
C TRP A 56 5.31 13.13 -14.62
N ASP A 57 5.92 13.92 -13.73
CA ASP A 57 7.08 14.75 -14.07
C ASP A 57 8.27 13.84 -14.40
N ASN A 58 8.81 13.98 -15.61
CA ASN A 58 9.90 13.14 -16.11
C ASN A 58 11.17 13.25 -15.28
N ASP A 59 11.43 14.39 -14.64
CA ASP A 59 12.63 14.59 -13.82
C ASP A 59 12.52 13.87 -12.47
N LEU A 60 11.30 13.59 -12.03
CA LEU A 60 11.00 12.89 -10.77
C LEU A 60 10.73 11.39 -10.95
N ILE A 61 10.68 10.89 -12.20
CA ILE A 61 10.52 9.47 -12.47
C ILE A 61 11.82 8.73 -12.11
N PRO A 62 11.78 7.73 -11.20
CA PRO A 62 12.97 7.00 -10.82
C PRO A 62 13.48 6.15 -12.00
N LYS A 63 14.80 6.17 -12.22
CA LYS A 63 15.46 5.39 -13.28
C LYS A 63 15.49 3.88 -13.00
N GLN A 64 15.31 3.50 -11.74
CA GLN A 64 15.33 2.11 -11.29
C GLN A 64 14.16 1.88 -10.32
N THR A 65 13.65 0.65 -10.30
CA THR A 65 12.56 0.25 -9.40
C THR A 65 12.94 -1.00 -8.64
N ASN A 66 12.55 -1.06 -7.37
CA ASN A 66 12.79 -2.20 -6.51
C ASN A 66 11.57 -3.15 -6.52
N LYS A 67 11.79 -4.43 -6.22
CA LYS A 67 10.68 -5.39 -6.04
C LYS A 67 9.91 -5.00 -4.79
N PRO A 68 8.56 -5.01 -4.81
CA PRO A 68 7.74 -4.61 -3.68
C PRO A 68 7.87 -5.57 -2.50
N MET A 69 8.00 -5.01 -1.31
CA MET A 69 8.06 -5.72 -0.06
C MET A 69 6.78 -6.51 0.15
N ASN A 70 6.93 -7.68 0.79
CA ASN A 70 5.77 -8.46 1.15
C ASN A 70 5.16 -7.88 2.44
N TYR A 71 4.02 -7.23 2.29
CA TYR A 71 3.25 -6.65 3.40
C TYR A 71 2.18 -7.63 3.91
N ASN A 72 2.23 -8.90 3.50
CA ASN A 72 1.38 -9.91 4.11
C ASN A 72 1.70 -9.97 5.59
N SER A 73 0.65 -9.96 6.42
CA SER A 73 0.78 -10.27 7.83
C SER A 73 1.53 -11.59 7.97
N THR A 74 2.51 -11.65 8.89
CA THR A 74 3.03 -12.94 9.34
C THR A 74 1.86 -13.82 9.71
N ALA A 75 1.91 -15.11 9.36
CA ALA A 75 0.89 -16.08 9.78
C ALA A 75 0.57 -15.82 11.25
N LYS A 76 -0.74 -15.71 11.58
CA LYS A 76 -1.15 -15.61 12.98
C LYS A 76 -0.46 -16.75 13.70
N VAL A 77 0.47 -16.43 14.59
CA VAL A 77 0.79 -17.35 15.68
C VAL A 77 -0.56 -17.55 16.36
N GLU A 78 -0.99 -18.80 16.52
CA GLU A 78 -2.23 -19.09 17.23
C GLU A 78 -2.16 -18.38 18.59
N GLU A 79 -2.90 -17.27 18.71
CA GLU A 79 -2.92 -16.46 19.91
C GLU A 79 -3.54 -17.32 21.00
N SER A 80 -2.82 -17.48 22.12
CA SER A 80 -3.38 -18.07 23.34
C SER A 80 -4.70 -17.37 23.66
N GLU A 81 -5.76 -18.13 23.92
CA GLU A 81 -7.16 -17.69 23.95
C GLU A 81 -7.50 -16.50 24.87
N PHE A 82 -6.58 -15.99 25.68
CA PHE A 82 -6.86 -14.90 26.62
C PHE A 82 -5.72 -13.87 26.72
N ILE A 83 -5.90 -12.72 26.05
CA ILE A 83 -5.12 -11.51 26.31
C ILE A 83 -5.67 -10.83 27.56
N THR A 84 -4.83 -10.65 28.57
CA THR A 84 -5.20 -9.96 29.81
C THR A 84 -5.06 -8.45 29.69
N ARG A 85 -5.81 -7.70 30.53
CA ARG A 85 -5.70 -6.24 30.64
C ARG A 85 -4.26 -5.78 30.94
N LYS A 86 -3.51 -6.56 31.72
CA LYS A 86 -2.14 -6.24 32.11
C LYS A 86 -1.18 -6.31 30.91
N GLU A 87 -1.36 -7.31 30.04
CA GLU A 87 -0.58 -7.46 28.81
C GLU A 87 -0.84 -6.32 27.83
N MET A 88 -2.10 -5.89 27.68
CA MET A 88 -2.44 -4.70 26.89
C MET A 88 -1.73 -3.44 27.41
N ILE A 89 -1.79 -3.19 28.72
CA ILE A 89 -1.13 -2.02 29.33
C ILE A 89 0.38 -2.06 29.09
N SER A 90 1.01 -3.23 29.27
CA SER A 90 2.45 -3.38 29.07
C SER A 90 2.88 -3.15 27.63
N TYR A 91 2.09 -3.60 26.65
CA TYR A 91 2.38 -3.40 25.23
C TYR A 91 2.37 -1.91 24.87
N PHE A 92 1.30 -1.18 25.21
CA PHE A 92 1.17 0.23 24.86
C PHE A 92 2.07 1.16 25.68
N ALA A 93 2.45 0.78 26.90
CA ALA A 93 3.33 1.60 27.74
C ALA A 93 4.82 1.50 27.34
N ASN A 94 5.21 0.47 26.58
CA ASN A 94 6.60 0.23 26.18
C ASN A 94 6.80 0.22 24.65
N ALA A 95 5.79 0.66 23.89
CA ALA A 95 5.85 0.84 22.44
C ALA A 95 6.38 2.22 22.07
#